data_AF-A0A9D6KBL6-F1
#
_entry.id   AF-A0A9D6KBL6-F1
#
_cell.length_a   1.000
_cell.length_b   1.000
_cell.length_c   1.000
_cell.angle_alpha   90.00
_cell.angle_beta   90.00
_cell.angle_gamma   90.00
#
_symmetry.space_group_name_H-M   'P 1'
#
loop_
_entity.id
_entity.type
_entity.pdbx_description
1 polymer ?
#
loop_
_entity_poly.entity_id
_entity_poly.type
_entity_poly.pdbx_seq_one_letter_code
_entity_poly.pdbx_strand_id
1 'polypeptide(L)' 'MLQLGAEIIFDIGNHILSAYFGTSAQDYEDILPQLATRGVIPEALHQRLKGLGGFRNILVHD' A
#
# COMPACT_ATOMS: atom_id res chain seq x y z
N MET A 1 1.46 -1.31 17.33
CA MET A 1 2.14 -0.09 16.79
C MET A 1 2.55 -0.25 15.33
N LEU A 2 3.21 -1.35 14.92
CA LEU A 2 3.62 -1.57 13.53
C LEU A 2 2.43 -1.81 12.57
N GLN A 3 1.38 -2.49 13.03
CA GLN A 3 0.12 -2.66 12.28
C GLN A 3 -0.49 -1.33 11.87
N LEU A 4 -0.64 -0.41 12.82
CA LEU A 4 -1.25 0.91 12.60
C LEU A 4 -0.46 1.73 11.56
N GLY A 5 0.87 1.64 11.59
CA GLY A 5 1.70 2.30 10.57
C GLY A 5 1.47 1.75 9.17
N ALA A 6 1.33 0.42 9.02
CA ALA A 6 1.02 -0.20 7.74
C ALA A 6 -0.40 0.18 7.26
N GLU A 7 -1.37 0.19 8.17
CA GLU A 7 -2.76 0.57 7.88
C GLU A 7 -2.88 2.01 7.38
N ILE A 8 -2.21 2.96 8.03
CA ILE A 8 -2.17 4.36 7.58
C ILE A 8 -1.56 4.48 6.18
N ILE A 9 -0.48 3.75 5.88
CA ILE A 9 0.13 3.75 4.55
C ILE A 9 -0.86 3.26 3.50
N PHE A 10 -1.60 2.19 3.80
CA PHE A 10 -2.59 1.64 2.89
C PHE A 10 -3.80 2.55 2.70
N ASP A 11 -4.33 3.15 3.76
CA ASP A 11 -5.47 4.06 3.68
C ASP A 11 -5.13 5.29 2.84
N ILE A 12 -3.97 5.90 3.08
CA ILE A 12 -3.49 7.03 2.28
C ILE A 12 -3.29 6.60 0.82
N GLY A 13 -2.67 5.44 0.60
CA GLY A 13 -2.43 4.93 -0.74
C GLY A 13 -3.71 4.69 -1.52
N ASN A 14 -4.70 4.05 -0.89
CA ASN A 14 -5.99 3.79 -1.52
C ASN A 14 -6.80 5.08 -1.74
N HIS A 15 -6.70 6.04 -0.82
CA HIS A 15 -7.28 7.37 -1.00
C HIS A 15 -6.70 8.07 -2.23
N ILE A 16 -5.37 8.02 -2.42
CA ILE A 16 -4.72 8.58 -3.61
C ILE A 16 -5.20 7.88 -4.88
N LEU A 17 -5.25 6.55 -4.89
CA LEU A 17 -5.74 5.78 -6.03
C LEU A 17 -7.18 6.16 -6.42
N SER A 18 -8.05 6.29 -5.43
CA SER A 18 -9.44 6.66 -5.64
C SER A 18 -9.59 8.11 -6.11
N ALA A 19 -8.98 9.05 -5.40
CA ALA A 19 -9.17 10.49 -5.64
C ALA A 19 -8.50 10.98 -6.93
N TYR A 20 -7.33 10.45 -7.28
CA TYR A 20 -6.55 10.96 -8.42
C TYR A 20 -6.61 10.06 -9.66
N PHE A 21 -6.94 8.78 -9.50
CA PHE A 21 -6.91 7.82 -10.61
C PHE A 21 -8.24 7.10 -10.82
N GLY A 22 -9.26 7.33 -9.97
CA GLY A 22 -10.57 6.70 -10.09
C GLY A 22 -10.53 5.18 -9.92
N THR A 23 -9.48 4.64 -9.29
CA THR A 23 -9.28 3.20 -9.09
C THR A 23 -9.17 2.90 -7.61
N SER A 24 -9.70 1.76 -7.16
CA SER A 24 -9.41 1.23 -5.82
C SER A 24 -8.53 0.00 -5.97
N ALA A 25 -7.60 -0.20 -5.03
CA ALA A 25 -6.92 -1.47 -4.92
C ALA A 25 -7.92 -2.57 -4.51
N GLN A 26 -7.74 -3.78 -5.05
CA GLN A 26 -8.53 -4.95 -4.65
C GLN A 26 -7.99 -5.51 -3.34
N ASP A 27 -6.66 -5.60 -3.25
CA ASP A 27 -5.95 -6.00 -2.05
C ASP A 27 -4.90 -4.96 -1.61
N TYR A 28 -4.53 -4.99 -0.33
CA TYR A 28 -3.49 -4.11 0.22
C TYR A 28 -2.13 -4.28 -0.48
N GLU A 29 -1.84 -5.48 -0.96
CA GLU A 29 -0.63 -5.79 -1.73
C GLU A 29 -0.59 -5.06 -3.08
N ASP A 30 -1.74 -4.68 -3.63
CA ASP A 30 -1.83 -3.98 -4.92
C ASP A 30 -1.63 -2.47 -4.79
N ILE A 31 -1.78 -1.90 -3.59
CA ILE A 31 -1.71 -0.45 -3.39
C ILE A 31 -0.34 0.09 -3.79
N LEU A 32 0.74 -0.47 -3.24
CA LEU A 32 2.10 0.02 -3.48
C LEU A 32 2.56 -0.14 -4.95
N PRO A 33 2.33 -1.28 -5.62
CA PRO A 33 2.58 -1.41 -7.06
C PRO A 33 1.79 -0.40 -7.90
N GLN A 34 0.51 -0.17 -7.58
CA GLN A 34 -0.32 0.78 -8.32
C GLN A 34 0.14 2.23 -8.14
N LEU A 35 0.62 2.60 -6.96
CA LEU A 35 1.21 3.91 -6.72
C LEU A 35 2.54 4.09 -7.47
N ALA A 36 3.38 3.06 -7.50
CA ALA A 36 4.68 3.08 -8.18
C ALA A 36 4.53 3.21 -9.70
N THR A 37 3.65 2.39 -10.30
CA THR A 37 3.34 2.44 -11.74
C THR A 37 2.77 3.79 -12.21
N ARG A 38 2.11 4.53 -11.31
CA ARG A 38 1.58 5.87 -11.57
C ARG A 38 2.55 7.00 -11.19
N GLY A 39 3.75 6.66 -10.71
CA GLY A 39 4.79 7.61 -10.34
C GLY A 39 4.52 8.39 -9.05
N VAL A 40 3.54 7.97 -8.23
CA VAL A 40 3.26 8.60 -6.93
C VAL A 40 4.39 8.35 -5.95
N ILE A 41 4.96 7.14 -6.00
CA ILE A 41 6.16 6.77 -5.25
C ILE A 41 7.25 6.28 -6.21
N PRO A 42 8.54 6.49 -5.90
CA PRO A 42 9.62 5.90 -6.68
C PRO A 42 9.62 4.37 -6.58
N GLU A 43 10.02 3.69 -7.65
CA GLU A 43 10.16 2.23 -7.66
C GLU A 43 11.10 1.71 -6.56
N ALA A 44 12.16 2.46 -6.25
CA ALA A 44 13.07 2.13 -5.16
C ALA A 44 12.38 2.12 -3.78
N LEU A 45 11.38 2.99 -3.57
CA LEU A 45 10.58 2.99 -2.34
C LEU A 45 9.62 1.80 -2.32
N HIS A 46 8.96 1.50 -3.45
CA HIS A 46 8.13 0.30 -3.59
C HIS A 46 8.90 -0.98 -3.25
N GLN A 47 10.12 -1.16 -3.78
CA GLN A 47 10.94 -2.34 -3.48
C GLN A 47 11.31 -2.45 -2.00
N ARG A 48 11.52 -1.33 -1.30
CA ARG A 48 11.80 -1.34 0.15
C ARG A 48 10.57 -1.67 0.99
N LEU A 49 9.38 -1.35 0.50
CA LEU A 49 8.10 -1.61 1.16
C LEU A 49 7.46 -2.93 0.69
N LYS A 50 8.10 -3.64 -0.25
CA LYS A 50 7.65 -4.92 -0.76
C LYS A 50 7.55 -5.93 0.40
N GLY A 51 6.40 -6.58 0.52
CA GLY A 51 6.11 -7.50 1.62
C GLY A 51 5.42 -6.84 2.83
N LEU A 52 5.23 -5.52 2.85
CA LEU A 52 4.46 -4.85 3.91
C LEU A 52 2.98 -5.28 3.92
N GLY A 53 2.38 -5.52 2.74
CA GLY A 53 1.01 -6.02 2.61
C GLY A 53 0.85 -7.41 3.22
N GLY A 54 1.73 -8.36 2.87
CA GLY A 54 1.79 -9.68 3.50
C GLY A 54 2.12 -9.63 5.00
N PHE A 55 2.98 -8.72 5.44
CA PHE A 55 3.32 -8.53 6.86
C PHE A 55 2.11 -8.10 7.69
N ARG A 56 1.21 -7.27 7.14
CA ARG A 56 -0.07 -6.94 7.79
C ARG A 56 -0.93 -8.18 8.00
N ASN A 57 -0.95 -9.14 7.06
CA ASN A 57 -1.74 -10.37 7.22
C ASN A 57 -1.21 -11.28 8.33
N ILE A 58 0.12 -11.34 8.50
CA ILE A 58 0.76 -12.07 9.60
C ILE A 58 0.41 -11.39 10.93
N LEU A 59 0.49 -10.05 10.98
CA LEU A 59 0.18 -9.30 12.18
C LEU A 59 -1.29 -9.36 12.60
N VAL A 60 -2.23 -9.54 11.68
CA VAL A 60 -3.69 -9.55 11.98
C VAL A 60 -4.21 -10.94 12.38
N HIS A 61 -3.51 -12.01 11.99
CA HIS A 61 -3.93 -13.38 12.26
C HIS A 61 -3.30 -14.03 13.52
N ASP A 62 -2.57 -13.26 14.34
CA ASP A 62 -2.08 -13.67 15.68
C ASP A 62 -2.74 -12.84 16.80
#